data_AF-A0A3S2B9L5-F1
#
_entry.id   AF-A0A3S2B9L5-F1
#
_cell.length_a   1.000
_cell.length_b   1.000
_cell.length_c   1.000
_cell.angle_alpha   90.00
_cell.angle_beta   90.00
_cell.angle_gamma   90.00
#
_symmetry.space_group_name_H-M   'P 1'
#
loop_
_entity.id
_entity.type
_entity.pdbx_description
1 polymer ?
#
loop_
_entity_poly.entity_id
_entity_poly.type
_entity_poly.pdbx_seq_one_letter_code
_entity_poly.pdbx_strand_id
1 'polypeptide(L)'
;FLLSGGVIFLAFLATTFLIKENPRPKTADAGATQKRKGGWSQIPDKRPVVAMLATGMLLSFATMSIEPIITVYVQQLIEDQSRVTLISGVVMSAAALGAILSASRLGKLADRVGHWNVIIGALAVSALLLIPQAFVTQSWQLIGLRFLMGLALGGLLPCITSVIRHNVPDGVGGNVLGLSISAQYVGQVAGPLLGGFAGGHFGMRSVFLGTSILMAGGAVYNWLAQSRREQDMVANPGKP
;
A
#
# COMPACT_ATOMS: atom_id res chain seq x y z
N PHE A 1 6.77 23.49 -4.24
CA PHE A 1 8.21 23.26 -4.07
C PHE A 1 8.80 23.95 -2.83
N LEU A 2 8.79 25.29 -2.72
CA LEU A 2 9.37 25.99 -1.56
C LEU A 2 8.74 25.61 -0.21
N LEU A 3 7.40 25.53 -0.15
CA LEU A 3 6.69 25.09 1.06
C LEU A 3 7.07 23.66 1.48
N SER A 4 7.07 22.71 0.54
CA SER A 4 7.49 21.33 0.79
C SER A 4 8.95 21.25 1.26
N GLY A 5 9.85 22.03 0.64
CA GLY A 5 11.24 22.15 1.07
C GLY A 5 11.37 22.71 2.49
N GLY A 6 10.59 23.73 2.83
CA GLY A 6 10.52 24.27 4.19
C GLY A 6 10.06 23.23 5.22
N VAL A 7 9.02 22.45 4.91
CA VAL A 7 8.53 21.36 5.79
C VAL A 7 9.59 20.28 5.99
N ILE A 8 10.28 19.86 4.91
CA ILE A 8 11.37 18.89 4.98
C ILE A 8 12.54 19.44 5.82
N PHE A 9 12.89 20.71 5.64
CA PHE A 9 13.96 21.36 6.38
C PHE A 9 13.63 21.49 7.88
N LEU A 10 12.38 21.80 8.22
CA LEU A 10 11.92 21.78 9.61
C LEU A 10 11.96 20.37 10.21
N ALA A 11 11.54 19.35 9.45
CA ALA A 11 11.65 17.96 9.88
C ALA A 11 13.12 17.55 10.08
N PHE A 12 14.04 18.01 9.22
CA PHE A 12 15.48 17.81 9.38
C PHE A 12 15.99 18.44 10.68
N LEU A 13 15.70 19.72 10.92
CA LEU A 13 16.11 20.42 12.15
C LEU A 13 15.56 19.72 13.39
N ALA A 14 14.28 19.35 13.36
CA ALA A 14 13.64 18.60 14.44
C ALA A 14 14.36 17.26 14.69
N THR A 15 14.68 16.51 13.63
CA THR A 15 15.42 15.25 13.73
C THR A 15 16.81 15.47 14.36
N THR A 16 17.56 16.47 13.89
CA THR A 16 18.93 16.73 14.39
C THR A 16 18.97 17.22 15.83
N PHE A 17 17.97 17.99 16.28
CA PHE A 17 18.01 18.62 17.60
C PHE A 17 17.17 17.88 18.67
N LEU A 18 16.09 17.20 18.28
CA LEU A 18 15.18 16.54 19.23
C LEU A 18 15.48 15.04 19.39
N ILE A 19 16.03 14.37 18.37
CA ILE A 19 16.38 12.95 18.48
C ILE A 19 17.75 12.83 19.16
N LYS A 20 17.72 12.71 20.48
CA LYS A 20 18.88 12.26 21.25
C LYS A 20 19.04 10.76 21.02
N GLU A 21 20.10 10.38 20.30
CA GLU A 21 20.48 8.98 20.15
C GLU A 21 20.85 8.41 21.53
N ASN A 22 20.11 7.41 22.00
CA ASN A 22 20.59 6.60 23.11
C ASN A 22 21.84 5.85 22.64
N PRO A 23 22.93 5.83 23.44
CA PRO A 23 24.16 5.14 23.06
C PRO A 23 23.87 3.69 22.65
N ARG A 24 24.17 3.35 21.39
CA ARG A 24 24.16 1.96 20.92
C ARG A 24 25.11 1.15 21.82
N PRO A 25 24.68 0.02 22.39
CA PRO A 25 25.62 -0.95 22.95
C PRO A 25 26.61 -1.30 21.84
N LYS A 26 27.91 -1.11 22.09
CA LYS A 26 28.97 -1.55 21.18
C LYS A 26 28.79 -3.05 21.00
N THR A 27 28.21 -3.46 19.88
CA THR A 27 28.36 -4.83 19.42
C THR A 27 29.84 -4.94 19.05
N ALA A 28 30.60 -5.59 19.92
CA ALA A 28 31.95 -6.01 19.62
C ALA A 28 31.93 -6.82 18.32
N ASP A 29 33.01 -6.68 17.56
CA ASP A 29 33.36 -7.39 16.34
C ASP A 29 32.78 -6.87 15.01
N ALA A 30 33.34 -5.72 14.62
CA ALA A 30 33.85 -5.55 13.26
C ALA A 30 34.87 -6.67 12.94
N GLY A 31 34.37 -7.84 12.56
CA GLY A 31 35.20 -9.03 12.41
C GLY A 31 34.50 -10.26 11.88
N ALA A 32 33.44 -10.12 11.09
CA ALA A 32 32.95 -11.23 10.28
C ALA A 32 32.40 -10.70 8.97
N THR A 33 33.14 -10.95 7.90
CA THR A 33 32.61 -11.24 6.58
C THR A 33 31.72 -12.48 6.69
N GLN A 34 30.63 -12.41 7.46
CA GLN A 34 29.65 -13.46 7.53
C GLN A 34 29.01 -13.43 6.16
N LYS A 35 29.47 -14.35 5.29
CA LYS A 35 28.87 -14.68 4.01
C LYS A 35 27.37 -14.47 4.20
N ARG A 36 26.83 -13.41 3.60
CA ARG A 36 25.38 -13.16 3.55
C ARG A 36 24.79 -14.38 2.83
N LYS A 37 24.57 -15.49 3.54
CA LYS A 37 23.72 -16.58 3.07
C LYS A 37 22.42 -15.88 2.71
N GLY A 38 22.07 -15.87 1.43
CA GLY A 38 21.07 -14.95 0.88
C GLY A 38 19.86 -14.88 1.80
N GLY A 39 19.49 -13.68 2.26
CA GLY A 39 18.53 -13.50 3.36
C GLY A 39 17.20 -14.21 3.12
N TRP A 40 16.86 -14.46 1.85
CA TRP A 40 15.73 -15.27 1.41
C TRP A 40 15.79 -16.74 1.83
N SER A 41 16.97 -17.35 1.84
CA SER A 41 17.16 -18.77 2.21
C SER A 41 16.97 -19.05 3.69
N GLN A 42 17.05 -18.02 4.53
CA GLN A 42 16.94 -18.12 5.99
C GLN A 42 15.49 -17.97 6.49
N ILE A 43 14.55 -17.65 5.61
CA ILE A 43 13.14 -17.47 5.95
C ILE A 43 12.49 -18.86 6.10
N PRO A 44 11.98 -19.23 7.31
CA PRO A 44 11.39 -20.53 7.57
C PRO A 44 10.15 -20.78 6.70
N ASP A 45 9.21 -19.84 6.68
CA ASP A 45 8.06 -19.83 5.79
C ASP A 45 8.03 -18.56 4.93
N LYS A 46 8.25 -18.74 3.63
CA LYS A 46 8.28 -17.65 2.65
C LYS A 46 6.88 -17.25 2.20
N ARG A 47 5.85 -18.05 2.43
CA ARG A 47 4.50 -17.81 1.89
C ARG A 47 3.91 -16.48 2.40
N PRO A 48 3.96 -16.14 3.71
CA PRO A 48 3.50 -14.84 4.20
C PRO A 48 4.28 -13.69 3.57
N VAL A 49 5.60 -13.85 3.45
CA VAL A 49 6.48 -12.83 2.87
C VAL A 49 6.11 -12.57 1.41
N VAL A 50 6.03 -13.62 0.58
CA VAL A 50 5.66 -13.50 -0.83
C VAL A 50 4.27 -12.89 -0.98
N ALA A 51 3.31 -13.28 -0.14
CA ALA A 51 1.98 -12.70 -0.17
C ALA A 51 1.98 -11.19 0.13
N MET A 52 2.78 -10.77 1.11
CA MET A 52 2.94 -9.36 1.45
C MET A 52 3.68 -8.57 0.37
N LEU A 53 4.69 -9.16 -0.29
CA LEU A 53 5.36 -8.53 -1.44
C LEU A 53 4.37 -8.31 -2.60
N ALA A 54 3.61 -9.35 -2.94
CA ALA A 54 2.58 -9.26 -3.98
C ALA A 54 1.50 -8.24 -3.63
N THR A 55 1.07 -8.20 -2.36
CA THR A 55 0.07 -7.23 -1.89
C THR A 55 0.59 -5.80 -1.92
N GLY A 56 1.84 -5.56 -1.51
CA GLY A 56 2.47 -4.24 -1.62
C GLY A 56 2.58 -3.79 -3.07
N MET A 57 3.04 -4.65 -3.96
CA MET A 57 3.10 -4.39 -5.40
C MET A 57 1.71 -4.06 -5.97
N LEU A 58 0.69 -4.87 -5.64
CA LEU A 58 -0.69 -4.66 -6.08
C LEU A 58 -1.25 -3.34 -5.57
N LEU A 59 -1.00 -2.98 -4.31
CA LEU A 59 -1.44 -1.73 -3.72
C LEU A 59 -0.83 -0.51 -4.43
N SER A 60 0.49 -0.56 -4.70
CA SER A 60 1.18 0.49 -5.44
C SER A 60 0.69 0.59 -6.88
N PHE A 61 0.49 -0.56 -7.55
CA PHE A 61 -0.07 -0.62 -8.88
C PHE A 61 -1.48 -0.02 -8.94
N ALA A 62 -2.37 -0.44 -8.05
CA ALA A 62 -3.76 0.02 -8.01
C ALA A 62 -3.83 1.54 -7.81
N THR A 63 -3.09 2.07 -6.84
CA THR A 63 -3.02 3.51 -6.57
C THR A 63 -2.48 4.28 -7.77
N MET A 64 -1.34 3.85 -8.32
CA MET A 64 -0.64 4.57 -9.39
C MET A 64 -1.26 4.37 -10.78
N SER A 65 -2.09 3.35 -10.98
CA SER A 65 -2.90 3.21 -12.20
C SER A 65 -4.01 4.23 -12.29
N ILE A 66 -4.49 4.71 -11.14
CA ILE A 66 -5.67 5.56 -11.05
C ILE A 66 -5.31 7.04 -10.87
N GLU A 67 -4.26 7.35 -10.09
CA GLU A 67 -3.82 8.73 -9.82
C GLU A 67 -3.63 9.60 -11.07
N PRO A 68 -2.82 9.21 -12.08
CA PRO A 68 -2.62 10.03 -13.27
C PRO A 68 -3.90 10.19 -14.10
N ILE A 69 -4.83 9.25 -13.95
CA ILE A 69 -6.10 9.21 -14.68
C ILE A 69 -7.15 10.12 -14.07
N ILE A 70 -7.06 10.43 -12.76
CA ILE A 70 -8.01 11.32 -12.08
C ILE A 70 -8.22 12.60 -12.88
N THR A 71 -7.14 13.25 -13.28
CA THR A 71 -7.20 14.54 -13.95
C THR A 71 -7.97 14.45 -15.26
N VAL A 72 -7.65 13.45 -16.07
CA VAL A 72 -8.31 13.23 -17.37
C VAL A 72 -9.77 12.79 -17.15
N TYR A 73 -10.05 12.02 -16.10
CA TYR A 73 -11.42 11.62 -15.78
C TYR A 73 -12.26 12.82 -15.30
N VAL A 74 -11.72 13.66 -14.41
CA VAL A 74 -12.37 14.92 -13.99
C VAL A 74 -12.63 15.83 -15.19
N GLN A 75 -11.71 15.90 -16.15
CA GLN A 75 -11.87 16.67 -17.38
C GLN A 75 -13.09 16.21 -18.21
N GLN A 76 -13.45 14.93 -18.14
CA GLN A 76 -14.65 14.39 -18.80
C GLN A 76 -15.94 14.66 -18.02
N LEU A 77 -15.84 14.95 -16.72
CA LEU A 77 -16.99 15.21 -15.84
C LEU A 77 -17.39 16.68 -15.76
N ILE A 78 -16.51 17.62 -16.12
CA ILE A 78 -16.78 19.05 -15.99
C ILE A 78 -16.61 19.77 -17.33
N GLU A 79 -17.54 20.68 -17.62
CA GLU A 79 -17.50 21.50 -18.83
C GLU A 79 -16.46 22.62 -18.71
N ASP A 80 -16.38 23.24 -17.54
CA ASP A 80 -15.45 24.34 -17.25
C ASP A 80 -14.02 23.82 -17.02
N GLN A 81 -13.22 23.92 -18.08
CA GLN A 81 -11.83 23.48 -18.10
C GLN A 81 -10.94 24.24 -17.09
N SER A 82 -11.30 25.46 -16.71
CA SER A 82 -10.53 26.25 -15.74
C SER A 82 -10.52 25.64 -14.34
N ARG A 83 -11.53 24.81 -14.02
CA ARG A 83 -11.72 24.17 -12.72
C ARG A 83 -11.12 22.77 -12.62
N VAL A 84 -10.66 22.17 -13.72
CA VAL A 84 -10.15 20.79 -13.77
C VAL A 84 -9.01 20.60 -12.78
N THR A 85 -8.04 21.52 -12.78
CA THR A 85 -6.88 21.47 -11.89
C THR A 85 -7.29 21.52 -10.42
N LEU A 86 -8.18 22.44 -10.06
CA LEU A 86 -8.63 22.60 -8.68
C LEU A 86 -9.41 21.36 -8.21
N ILE A 87 -10.36 20.87 -9.02
CA ILE A 87 -11.19 19.71 -8.67
C ILE A 87 -10.33 18.44 -8.59
N SER A 88 -9.39 18.24 -9.52
CA SER A 88 -8.46 17.11 -9.48
C SER A 88 -7.60 17.14 -8.22
N GLY A 89 -7.11 18.32 -7.83
CA GLY A 89 -6.40 18.53 -6.58
C GLY A 89 -7.24 18.18 -5.35
N VAL A 90 -8.53 18.56 -5.34
CA VAL A 90 -9.47 18.20 -4.26
C VAL A 90 -9.72 16.69 -4.21
N VAL A 91 -9.90 16.03 -5.36
CA VAL A 91 -10.10 14.57 -5.45
C VAL A 91 -8.88 13.81 -4.89
N MET A 92 -7.66 14.23 -5.26
CA MET A 92 -6.43 13.65 -4.73
C MET A 92 -6.28 13.90 -3.23
N SER A 93 -6.58 15.12 -2.78
CA SER A 93 -6.51 15.49 -1.36
C SER A 93 -7.52 14.73 -0.51
N ALA A 94 -8.70 14.44 -1.05
CA ALA A 94 -9.73 13.65 -0.36
C ALA A 94 -9.23 12.23 -0.07
N ALA A 95 -8.58 11.57 -1.03
CA ALA A 95 -7.96 10.26 -0.80
C ALA A 95 -6.86 10.32 0.27
N ALA A 96 -5.97 11.31 0.18
CA ALA A 96 -4.90 11.50 1.16
C ALA A 96 -5.47 11.75 2.57
N LEU A 97 -6.50 12.59 2.69
CA LEU A 97 -7.16 12.89 3.96
C LEU A 97 -7.80 11.63 4.56
N GLY A 98 -8.52 10.83 3.74
CA GLY A 98 -9.07 9.55 4.18
C GLY A 98 -7.98 8.59 4.68
N ALA A 99 -6.86 8.50 3.96
CA ALA A 99 -5.73 7.66 4.37
C ALA A 99 -5.13 8.11 5.71
N ILE A 100 -4.90 9.41 5.90
CA ILE A 100 -4.37 9.97 7.15
C ILE A 100 -5.31 9.69 8.32
N LEU A 101 -6.62 9.92 8.14
CA LEU A 101 -7.61 9.72 9.20
C LEU A 101 -7.81 8.25 9.58
N SER A 102 -7.58 7.32 8.65
CA SER A 102 -7.73 5.89 8.88
C SER A 102 -6.44 5.20 9.31
N ALA A 103 -5.26 5.70 8.97
CA ALA A 103 -3.97 5.03 9.20
C ALA A 103 -3.79 4.53 10.64
N SER A 104 -4.00 5.41 11.63
CA SER A 104 -3.88 5.02 13.05
C SER A 104 -4.99 4.07 13.51
N ARG A 105 -6.22 4.26 13.01
CA ARG A 105 -7.38 3.46 13.40
C ARG A 105 -7.29 2.04 12.84
N LEU A 106 -6.94 1.90 11.56
CA LEU A 106 -6.75 0.61 10.90
C LEU A 106 -5.53 -0.12 11.45
N GLY A 107 -4.46 0.58 11.81
CA GLY A 107 -3.32 -0.04 12.51
C GLY A 107 -3.74 -0.64 13.85
N LYS A 108 -4.43 0.15 14.70
CA LYS A 108 -4.96 -0.36 15.98
C LYS A 108 -5.98 -1.48 15.82
N LEU A 109 -6.78 -1.43 14.75
CA LEU A 109 -7.71 -2.51 14.41
C LEU A 109 -6.93 -3.77 14.04
N ALA A 110 -5.88 -3.66 13.23
CA ALA A 110 -5.02 -4.77 12.82
C ALA A 110 -4.32 -5.44 14.00
N ASP A 111 -3.90 -4.67 14.99
CA ASP A 111 -3.34 -5.22 16.23
C ASP A 111 -4.37 -6.04 17.02
N ARG A 112 -5.67 -5.72 16.92
CA ARG A 112 -6.76 -6.39 17.63
C ARG A 112 -7.32 -7.61 16.89
N VAL A 113 -7.59 -7.47 15.60
CA VAL A 113 -8.28 -8.52 14.80
C VAL A 113 -7.33 -9.29 13.89
N GLY A 114 -6.05 -8.93 13.87
CA GLY A 114 -5.03 -9.52 13.02
C GLY A 114 -4.80 -8.73 11.73
N HIS A 115 -3.52 -8.57 11.38
CA HIS A 115 -3.08 -7.84 10.20
C HIS A 115 -3.59 -8.42 8.88
N TRP A 116 -3.69 -9.74 8.77
CA TRP A 116 -4.22 -10.41 7.57
C TRP A 116 -5.69 -10.07 7.32
N ASN A 117 -6.52 -10.11 8.36
CA ASN A 117 -7.95 -9.80 8.27
C ASN A 117 -8.18 -8.34 7.82
N VAL A 118 -7.37 -7.40 8.33
CA VAL A 118 -7.46 -5.99 7.91
C VAL A 118 -7.01 -5.80 6.47
N ILE A 119 -5.94 -6.49 6.03
CA ILE A 119 -5.49 -6.45 4.63
C ILE A 119 -6.59 -6.97 3.70
N ILE A 120 -7.16 -8.15 3.98
CA ILE A 120 -8.22 -8.75 3.16
C ILE A 120 -9.45 -7.86 3.12
N GLY A 121 -9.91 -7.38 4.29
CA GLY A 121 -11.08 -6.51 4.39
C GLY A 121 -10.91 -5.21 3.62
N ALA A 122 -9.75 -4.57 3.73
CA ALA A 122 -9.48 -3.35 2.98
C ALA A 122 -9.38 -3.58 1.47
N LEU A 123 -8.71 -4.65 1.01
CA LEU A 123 -8.65 -5.00 -0.40
C LEU A 123 -10.06 -5.25 -0.96
N ALA A 124 -10.90 -5.95 -0.22
CA ALA A 124 -12.30 -6.21 -0.60
C ALA A 124 -13.14 -4.92 -0.64
N VAL A 125 -13.05 -4.08 0.39
CA VAL A 125 -13.75 -2.78 0.42
C VAL A 125 -13.27 -1.88 -0.71
N SER A 126 -11.97 -1.83 -0.98
CA SER A 126 -11.40 -1.08 -2.10
C SER A 126 -11.90 -1.61 -3.45
N ALA A 127 -11.98 -2.92 -3.64
CA ALA A 127 -12.56 -3.51 -4.84
C ALA A 127 -14.02 -3.05 -5.05
N LEU A 128 -14.84 -3.06 -3.99
CA LEU A 128 -16.22 -2.61 -4.04
C LEU A 128 -16.34 -1.11 -4.31
N LEU A 129 -15.51 -0.28 -3.68
CA LEU A 129 -15.51 1.18 -3.86
C LEU A 129 -15.03 1.62 -5.24
N LEU A 130 -14.26 0.79 -5.95
CA LEU A 130 -13.80 1.10 -7.31
C LEU A 130 -14.90 0.94 -8.37
N ILE A 131 -15.87 0.06 -8.15
CA ILE A 131 -16.98 -0.16 -9.10
C ILE A 131 -17.81 1.13 -9.31
N PRO A 132 -18.36 1.79 -8.28
CA PRO A 132 -19.13 3.02 -8.48
C PRO A 132 -18.27 4.16 -9.01
N GLN A 133 -16.95 4.16 -8.77
CA GLN A 133 -16.04 5.16 -9.35
C GLN A 133 -15.96 5.10 -10.87
N ALA A 134 -16.24 3.93 -11.48
CA ALA A 134 -16.29 3.80 -12.94
C ALA A 134 -17.53 4.49 -13.55
N PHE A 135 -18.57 4.76 -12.76
CA PHE A 135 -19.88 5.21 -13.22
C PHE A 135 -20.28 6.57 -12.65
N VAL A 136 -19.32 7.33 -12.10
CA VAL A 136 -19.62 8.68 -11.62
C VAL A 136 -20.02 9.60 -12.75
N THR A 137 -21.00 10.44 -12.47
CA THR A 137 -21.49 11.48 -13.39
C THR A 137 -21.13 12.88 -12.90
N GLN A 138 -20.79 13.01 -11.62
CA GLN A 138 -20.49 14.29 -10.98
C GLN A 138 -19.20 14.23 -10.16
N SER A 139 -18.38 15.27 -10.24
CA SER A 139 -17.05 15.31 -9.59
C SER A 139 -17.13 15.13 -8.06
N TRP A 140 -18.20 15.58 -7.41
CA TRP A 140 -18.37 15.40 -5.96
C TRP A 140 -18.54 13.93 -5.56
N GLN A 141 -19.12 13.09 -6.42
CA GLN A 141 -19.23 11.64 -6.18
C GLN A 141 -17.84 11.02 -6.16
N LEU A 142 -16.99 11.44 -7.10
CA LEU A 142 -15.61 10.99 -7.17
C LEU A 142 -14.82 11.43 -5.92
N ILE A 143 -15.00 12.66 -5.46
CA ILE A 143 -14.38 13.15 -4.21
C ILE A 143 -14.77 12.26 -3.03
N GLY A 144 -16.07 11.99 -2.84
CA GLY A 144 -16.56 11.14 -1.77
C GLY A 144 -16.02 9.71 -1.85
N LEU A 145 -16.06 9.10 -3.03
CA LEU A 145 -15.54 7.75 -3.24
C LEU A 145 -14.02 7.67 -3.02
N ARG A 146 -13.27 8.72 -3.37
CA ARG A 146 -11.83 8.80 -3.09
C ARG A 146 -11.51 8.96 -1.62
N PHE A 147 -12.29 9.75 -0.90
CA PHE A 147 -12.18 9.82 0.55
C PHE A 147 -12.40 8.45 1.19
N LEU A 148 -13.44 7.72 0.78
CA LEU A 148 -13.71 6.36 1.25
C LEU A 148 -12.59 5.38 0.86
N MET A 149 -12.05 5.49 -0.35
CA MET A 149 -10.91 4.69 -0.80
C MET A 149 -9.68 4.93 0.09
N GLY A 150 -9.40 6.19 0.41
CA GLY A 150 -8.35 6.57 1.35
C GLY A 150 -8.58 5.94 2.73
N LEU A 151 -9.81 6.00 3.24
CA LEU A 151 -10.18 5.38 4.52
C LEU A 151 -9.95 3.87 4.54
N ALA A 152 -10.16 3.17 3.43
CA ALA A 152 -9.93 1.74 3.32
C ALA A 152 -8.43 1.38 3.29
N LEU A 153 -7.63 2.20 2.59
CA LEU A 153 -6.22 1.87 2.31
C LEU A 153 -5.21 2.40 3.34
N GLY A 154 -5.57 3.37 4.18
CA GLY A 154 -4.61 4.10 5.02
C GLY A 154 -3.77 3.24 5.98
N GLY A 155 -4.25 2.06 6.36
CA GLY A 155 -3.54 1.13 7.25
C GLY A 155 -2.79 -0.01 6.56
N LEU A 156 -2.80 -0.10 5.22
CA LEU A 156 -2.35 -1.33 4.56
C LEU A 156 -0.83 -1.50 4.58
N LEU A 157 -0.08 -0.45 4.27
CA LEU A 157 1.38 -0.49 4.32
C LEU A 157 1.93 -0.87 5.71
N PRO A 158 1.46 -0.28 6.83
CA PRO A 158 1.91 -0.74 8.15
C PRO A 158 1.50 -2.19 8.42
N CYS A 159 0.33 -2.65 7.95
CA CYS A 159 -0.04 -4.06 8.09
C CYS A 159 0.88 -5.00 7.30
N ILE A 160 1.19 -4.67 6.05
CA ILE A 160 2.11 -5.44 5.19
C ILE A 160 3.49 -5.53 5.85
N THR A 161 4.03 -4.40 6.30
CA THR A 161 5.35 -4.37 6.97
C THR A 161 5.35 -5.13 8.30
N SER A 162 4.26 -5.08 9.06
CA SER A 162 4.09 -5.84 10.28
C SER A 162 4.08 -7.34 10.01
N VAL A 163 3.30 -7.82 9.04
CA VAL A 163 3.27 -9.24 8.67
C VAL A 163 4.65 -9.70 8.19
N ILE A 164 5.37 -8.90 7.39
CA ILE A 164 6.75 -9.23 6.98
C ILE A 164 7.65 -9.37 8.21
N ARG A 165 7.65 -8.39 9.13
CA ARG A 165 8.52 -8.41 10.31
C ARG A 165 8.23 -9.59 11.24
N HIS A 166 6.98 -9.97 11.40
CA HIS A 166 6.61 -11.11 12.25
C HIS A 166 6.97 -12.49 11.65
N ASN A 167 7.24 -12.58 10.34
CA ASN A 167 7.52 -13.85 9.66
C ASN A 167 8.97 -13.96 9.16
N VAL A 168 9.85 -13.02 9.56
CA VAL A 168 11.23 -12.94 9.09
C VAL A 168 12.17 -12.82 10.29
N PRO A 169 13.27 -13.61 10.36
CA PRO A 169 14.24 -13.49 11.44
C PRO A 169 14.89 -12.10 11.54
N ASP A 170 15.25 -11.68 12.76
CA ASP A 170 15.77 -10.33 13.07
C ASP A 170 16.98 -9.89 12.20
N GLY A 171 17.80 -10.85 11.75
CA GLY A 171 18.97 -10.58 10.89
C GLY A 171 18.66 -10.31 9.41
N VAL A 172 17.46 -10.63 8.92
CA VAL A 172 17.10 -10.53 7.49
C VAL A 172 15.89 -9.64 7.21
N GLY A 173 15.22 -9.12 8.25
CA GLY A 173 14.05 -8.24 8.14
C GLY A 173 14.28 -7.02 7.24
N GLY A 174 15.44 -6.35 7.38
CA GLY A 174 15.79 -5.19 6.54
C GLY A 174 15.90 -5.53 5.05
N ASN A 175 16.44 -6.71 4.71
CA ASN A 175 16.56 -7.14 3.32
C ASN A 175 15.19 -7.44 2.69
N VAL A 176 14.30 -8.09 3.44
CA VAL A 176 12.94 -8.41 2.96
C VAL A 176 12.08 -7.16 2.84
N LEU A 177 12.20 -6.21 3.78
CA LEU A 177 11.54 -4.91 3.66
C LEU A 177 12.07 -4.12 2.45
N GLY A 178 13.37 -4.19 2.16
CA GLY A 178 13.95 -3.66 0.93
C GLY A 178 13.29 -4.26 -0.32
N LEU A 179 13.14 -5.58 -0.37
CA LEU A 179 12.42 -6.27 -1.46
C LEU A 179 10.95 -5.84 -1.56
N SER A 180 10.28 -5.57 -0.43
CA SER A 180 8.90 -5.07 -0.41
C SER A 180 8.80 -3.68 -1.05
N ILE A 181 9.73 -2.79 -0.73
CA ILE A 181 9.80 -1.47 -1.36
C ILE A 181 10.11 -1.60 -2.86
N SER A 182 11.03 -2.49 -3.25
CA SER A 182 11.30 -2.76 -4.67
C SER A 182 10.06 -3.27 -5.41
N ALA A 183 9.31 -4.21 -4.83
CA ALA A 183 8.07 -4.72 -5.41
C ALA A 183 7.00 -3.61 -5.55
N GLN A 184 6.90 -2.73 -4.56
CA GLN A 184 6.04 -1.54 -4.64
C GLN A 184 6.45 -0.61 -5.79
N TYR A 185 7.74 -0.39 -6.01
CA TYR A 185 8.21 0.41 -7.16
C TYR A 185 7.86 -0.22 -8.51
N VAL A 186 7.93 -1.54 -8.63
CA VAL A 186 7.46 -2.23 -9.85
C VAL A 186 5.98 -1.91 -10.09
N GLY A 187 5.14 -2.01 -9.06
CA GLY A 187 3.74 -1.62 -9.14
C GLY A 187 3.54 -0.14 -9.50
N GLN A 188 4.32 0.75 -8.89
CA GLN A 188 4.25 2.19 -9.14
C GLN A 188 4.63 2.57 -10.57
N VAL A 189 5.58 1.88 -11.20
CA VAL A 189 5.95 2.11 -12.61
C VAL A 189 4.94 1.46 -13.55
N ALA A 190 4.53 0.23 -13.27
CA ALA A 190 3.58 -0.48 -14.12
C ALA A 190 2.17 0.15 -14.09
N GLY A 191 1.78 0.76 -12.97
CA GLY A 191 0.47 1.36 -12.74
C GLY A 191 0.08 2.38 -13.82
N PRO A 192 0.80 3.50 -13.97
CA PRO A 192 0.49 4.52 -14.97
C PRO A 192 0.58 4.01 -16.41
N LEU A 193 1.50 3.08 -16.69
CA LEU A 193 1.67 2.50 -18.02
C LEU A 193 0.44 1.66 -18.42
N LEU A 194 0.06 0.69 -17.59
CA LEU A 194 -1.09 -0.18 -17.87
C LEU A 194 -2.42 0.56 -17.68
N GLY A 195 -2.50 1.44 -16.69
CA GLY A 195 -3.67 2.29 -16.46
C GLY A 195 -3.90 3.26 -17.61
N GLY A 196 -2.85 3.94 -18.08
CA GLY A 196 -2.92 4.84 -19.23
C GLY A 196 -3.26 4.10 -20.53
N PHE A 197 -2.65 2.94 -20.76
CA PHE A 197 -2.99 2.09 -21.91
C PHE A 197 -4.46 1.66 -21.90
N ALA A 198 -4.94 1.13 -20.77
CA ALA A 198 -6.33 0.71 -20.62
C ALA A 198 -7.30 1.90 -20.74
N GLY A 199 -6.98 3.02 -20.11
CA GLY A 199 -7.76 4.26 -20.17
C GLY A 199 -7.84 4.85 -21.58
N GLY A 200 -6.75 4.80 -22.34
CA GLY A 200 -6.67 5.31 -23.70
C GLY A 200 -7.41 4.45 -24.73
N HIS A 201 -7.35 3.11 -24.60
CA HIS A 201 -7.95 2.18 -25.58
C HIS A 201 -9.36 1.72 -25.21
N PHE A 202 -9.64 1.49 -23.93
CA PHE A 202 -10.90 0.92 -23.45
C PHE A 202 -11.72 1.93 -22.60
N GLY A 203 -11.24 3.17 -22.49
CA GLY A 203 -11.87 4.25 -21.73
C GLY A 203 -11.59 4.20 -20.23
N MET A 204 -11.83 5.32 -19.53
CA MET A 204 -11.46 5.46 -18.12
C MET A 204 -12.17 4.50 -17.18
N ARG A 205 -13.39 4.08 -17.53
CA ARG A 205 -14.17 3.11 -16.75
C ARG A 205 -13.44 1.76 -16.63
N SER A 206 -12.74 1.34 -17.69
CA SER A 206 -12.02 0.06 -17.73
C SER A 206 -10.92 -0.02 -16.67
N VAL A 207 -10.29 1.11 -16.34
CA VAL A 207 -9.19 1.17 -15.36
C VAL A 207 -9.71 0.95 -13.96
N PHE A 208 -10.82 1.60 -13.59
CA PHE A 208 -11.47 1.38 -12.30
C PHE A 208 -11.96 -0.07 -12.14
N LEU A 209 -12.62 -0.61 -13.16
CA LEU A 209 -13.14 -1.99 -13.12
C LEU A 209 -12.01 -3.03 -13.14
N GLY A 210 -10.98 -2.83 -13.96
CA GLY A 210 -9.80 -3.70 -13.99
C GLY A 210 -9.07 -3.71 -12.65
N THR A 211 -8.84 -2.53 -12.07
CA THR A 211 -8.22 -2.43 -10.74
C THR A 211 -9.12 -3.01 -9.64
N SER A 212 -10.45 -2.90 -9.77
CA SER A 212 -11.41 -3.56 -8.87
C SER A 212 -11.24 -5.08 -8.88
N ILE A 213 -11.17 -5.69 -10.07
CA ILE A 213 -10.95 -7.14 -10.22
C ILE A 213 -9.61 -7.55 -9.61
N LEU A 214 -8.54 -6.78 -9.85
CA LEU A 214 -7.23 -7.05 -9.27
C LEU A 214 -7.23 -6.95 -7.74
N MET A 215 -7.89 -5.94 -7.17
CA MET A 215 -8.06 -5.79 -5.72
C MET A 215 -8.86 -6.96 -5.11
N ALA A 216 -9.96 -7.36 -5.77
CA ALA A 216 -10.76 -8.51 -5.35
C ALA A 216 -9.94 -9.81 -5.41
N GLY A 217 -9.18 -10.02 -6.48
CA GLY A 217 -8.24 -11.14 -6.61
C GLY A 217 -7.17 -11.14 -5.52
N GLY A 218 -6.64 -9.96 -5.17
CA GLY A 218 -5.72 -9.78 -4.06
C GLY A 218 -6.35 -10.13 -2.70
N ALA A 219 -7.60 -9.75 -2.47
CA ALA A 219 -8.34 -10.10 -1.25
C ALA A 219 -8.52 -11.62 -1.14
N VAL A 220 -8.98 -12.27 -2.22
CA VAL A 220 -9.14 -13.73 -2.28
C VAL A 220 -7.80 -14.44 -2.10
N TYR A 221 -6.75 -13.98 -2.75
CA TYR A 221 -5.41 -14.55 -2.62
C TYR A 221 -4.90 -14.48 -1.18
N ASN A 222 -5.04 -13.32 -0.51
CA ASN A 222 -4.64 -13.17 0.89
C ASN A 222 -5.50 -14.02 1.83
N TRP A 223 -6.80 -14.13 1.57
CA TRP A 223 -7.70 -15.00 2.33
C TRP A 223 -7.28 -16.48 2.22
N LEU A 224 -7.03 -16.96 1.01
CA LEU A 224 -6.54 -18.33 0.78
C LEU A 224 -5.16 -18.57 1.43
N ALA A 225 -4.25 -17.59 1.37
CA ALA A 225 -2.94 -17.69 1.99
C ALA A 225 -3.05 -17.75 3.53
N GLN A 226 -3.95 -16.97 4.12
CA GLN A 226 -4.23 -17.02 5.56
C GLN A 226 -4.87 -18.35 5.97
N SER A 227 -5.94 -18.80 5.28
CA SER A 227 -6.63 -20.04 5.64
C SER A 227 -5.73 -21.26 5.54
N ARG A 228 -4.84 -21.32 4.55
CA ARG A 228 -3.83 -22.39 4.44
C ARG A 228 -2.85 -22.36 5.61
N ARG A 229 -2.44 -21.17 6.06
CA ARG A 229 -1.54 -21.02 7.20
C ARG A 229 -2.19 -21.46 8.51
N GLU A 230 -3.46 -21.08 8.73
CA GLU A 230 -4.23 -21.52 9.89
C GLU A 230 -4.40 -23.05 9.91
N GLN A 231 -4.67 -23.67 8.75
CA GLN A 231 -4.73 -25.13 8.62
C GLN A 231 -3.38 -25.81 8.89
N ASP A 232 -2.29 -25.26 8.36
CA ASP A 232 -0.94 -25.81 8.58
C ASP A 232 -0.53 -25.76 10.07
N MET A 233 -0.92 -24.70 10.80
CA MET A 233 -0.69 -24.59 12.25
C MET A 233 -1.48 -25.62 13.05
N VAL A 234 -2.73 -25.89 12.67
CA VAL A 234 -3.57 -26.91 13.32
C VAL A 234 -3.08 -28.32 12.99
N ALA A 235 -2.67 -28.57 11.74
CA ALA A 235 -2.17 -29.87 11.29
C ALA A 235 -0.78 -30.20 11.82
N ASN A 236 0.04 -29.20 12.15
CA ASN A 236 1.40 -29.40 12.65
C ASN A 236 1.74 -28.42 13.80
N PRO A 237 1.22 -28.66 15.01
CA PRO A 237 1.36 -27.76 16.15
C PRO A 237 2.80 -27.62 16.69
N GLY A 238 3.79 -28.30 16.08
CA GLY A 238 5.20 -28.30 16.49
C GLY A 238 6.18 -27.65 15.51
N LYS A 239 5.73 -27.11 14.37
CA LYS A 239 6.60 -26.30 13.50
C LYS A 239 6.50 -24.82 13.88
N PRO A 240 7.63 -24.13 14.11
CA PRO A 240 7.64 -22.71 14.41
C PRO A 240 7.10 -21.86 13.26
#